data_AF-B5VHU0-F1
#
_entry.id   AF-B5VHU0-F1
#
_cell.length_a   1.000
_cell.length_b   1.000
_cell.length_c   1.000
_cell.angle_alpha   90.00
_cell.angle_beta   90.00
_cell.angle_gamma   90.00
#
_symmetry.space_group_name_H-M   'P 1'
#
loop_
_entity.id
_entity.type
_entity.pdbx_description
1 polymer ?
#
loop_
_entity_poly.entity_id
_entity_poly.type
_entity_poly.pdbx_seq_one_letter_code
_entity_poly.pdbx_strand_id
1 'polypeptide(L)'
;MTNDNSGIWVLGYGSLIYKPPSHYTHRIPAIIHGFARRFWQSSTDHRGTPANPGRVATLIPYEDIIRQTAFLKNVNLYSESAPIQDPDDLVTIGVVYYIPPEHAQEVREYLNVREQNGYTLHEVEVHLETNREHEAELGEALEQLPRHNKSGKRVLLTSVYIGTIE
;
A
#
# COMPACT_ATOMS: atom_id res chain seq x y z
N MET A 1 13.82 -11.28 -22.49
CA MET A 1 12.78 -12.18 -21.97
C MET A 1 12.84 -12.02 -20.46
N THR A 2 12.03 -11.13 -19.90
CA THR A 2 11.92 -10.96 -18.46
C THR A 2 11.35 -12.24 -17.88
N ASN A 3 11.82 -12.62 -16.70
CA ASN A 3 11.36 -13.82 -16.01
C ASN A 3 9.92 -13.56 -15.52
N ASP A 4 8.94 -13.61 -16.43
CA ASP A 4 7.51 -13.33 -16.16
C ASP A 4 6.82 -14.45 -15.33
N ASN A 5 7.60 -15.23 -14.58
CA ASN A 5 7.18 -16.41 -13.84
C ASN A 5 7.30 -16.26 -12.31
N SER A 6 7.47 -15.03 -11.81
CA SER A 6 7.40 -14.76 -10.36
C SER A 6 6.03 -14.20 -9.99
N GLY A 7 5.42 -14.75 -8.93
CA GLY A 7 4.22 -14.17 -8.34
C GLY A 7 4.45 -12.74 -7.85
N ILE A 8 3.37 -11.99 -7.60
CA ILE A 8 3.43 -10.58 -7.22
C ILE A 8 2.81 -10.34 -5.84
N TRP A 9 3.42 -9.44 -5.08
CA TRP A 9 2.81 -8.87 -3.88
C TRP A 9 2.13 -7.54 -4.22
N VAL A 10 0.87 -7.40 -3.79
CA VAL A 10 0.05 -6.20 -4.02
C VAL A 10 -0.47 -5.65 -2.70
N LEU A 11 -0.14 -4.40 -2.40
CA LEU A 11 -0.60 -3.68 -1.22
C LEU A 11 -1.96 -3.01 -1.46
N GLY A 12 -2.90 -3.27 -0.57
CA GLY A 12 -4.18 -2.56 -0.46
C GLY A 12 -4.25 -1.69 0.79
N TYR A 13 -4.43 -0.38 0.61
CA TYR A 13 -4.66 0.59 1.70
C TYR A 13 -6.03 1.30 1.60
N GLY A 14 -6.79 1.03 0.53
CA GLY A 14 -8.11 1.60 0.24
C GLY A 14 -9.14 0.51 -0.04
N SER A 15 -9.81 0.59 -1.20
CA SER A 15 -10.87 -0.36 -1.57
C SER A 15 -10.39 -1.81 -1.65
N LEU A 16 -9.12 -2.04 -2.03
CA LEU A 16 -8.49 -3.36 -2.09
C LEU A 16 -8.47 -4.10 -0.74
N ILE A 17 -8.64 -3.42 0.40
CA ILE A 17 -8.75 -4.09 1.70
C ILE A 17 -10.01 -4.97 1.77
N TYR A 18 -11.13 -4.51 1.19
CA TYR A 18 -12.45 -5.17 1.26
C TYR A 18 -13.00 -5.64 -0.10
N LYS A 19 -12.39 -5.20 -1.21
CA LYS A 19 -12.63 -5.69 -2.58
C LYS A 19 -11.30 -6.18 -3.16
N PRO A 20 -10.83 -7.37 -2.74
CA PRO A 20 -9.49 -7.88 -3.04
C PRO A 20 -9.26 -8.10 -4.55
N PRO A 21 -8.00 -8.26 -4.99
CA PRO A 21 -7.71 -8.85 -6.30
C PRO A 21 -8.28 -10.28 -6.39
N SER A 22 -8.53 -10.77 -7.60
CA SER A 22 -8.83 -12.20 -7.82
C SER A 22 -7.57 -13.05 -7.61
N HIS A 23 -7.75 -14.36 -7.42
CA HIS A 23 -6.67 -15.36 -7.41
C HIS A 23 -5.55 -15.18 -6.37
N TYR A 24 -5.74 -14.34 -5.34
CA TYR A 24 -4.76 -14.28 -4.26
C TYR A 24 -4.75 -15.60 -3.47
N THR A 25 -3.56 -16.01 -3.03
CA THR A 25 -3.40 -17.19 -2.16
C THR A 25 -3.01 -16.83 -0.73
N HIS A 26 -2.40 -15.66 -0.52
CA HIS A 26 -2.11 -15.14 0.81
C HIS A 26 -2.62 -13.70 0.98
N ARG A 27 -3.06 -13.38 2.20
CA ARG A 27 -3.54 -12.05 2.59
C ARG A 27 -3.07 -11.72 4.00
N ILE A 28 -2.09 -10.84 4.14
CA ILE A 28 -1.42 -10.56 5.42
C ILE A 28 -1.65 -9.10 5.81
N PRO A 29 -2.03 -8.79 7.05
CA PRO A 29 -2.06 -7.41 7.54
C PRO A 29 -0.67 -6.75 7.45
N ALA A 30 -0.64 -5.50 7.03
CA ALA A 30 0.58 -4.77 6.73
C ALA A 30 0.57 -3.38 7.37
N ILE A 31 1.69 -3.02 8.00
CA ILE A 31 1.95 -1.70 8.56
C ILE A 31 2.85 -0.95 7.57
N ILE A 32 2.35 0.17 7.07
CA ILE A 32 3.01 1.01 6.06
C ILE A 32 3.58 2.21 6.81
N HIS A 33 4.91 2.22 6.99
CA HIS A 33 5.62 3.37 7.56
C HIS A 33 5.97 4.38 6.48
N GLY A 34 6.12 5.65 6.83
CA GLY A 34 6.53 6.71 5.89
C GLY A 34 5.43 7.25 4.99
N PHE A 35 4.18 6.79 5.12
CA PHE A 35 3.06 7.25 4.29
C PHE A 35 1.84 7.62 5.14
N ALA A 36 1.21 8.75 4.80
CA ALA A 36 -0.08 9.14 5.34
C ALA A 36 -1.20 8.90 4.32
N ARG A 37 -2.21 8.12 4.69
CA ARG A 37 -3.42 7.98 3.86
C ARG A 37 -4.32 9.21 3.95
N ARG A 38 -4.74 9.73 2.80
CA ARG A 38 -5.68 10.86 2.70
C ARG A 38 -6.70 10.64 1.59
N PHE A 39 -7.90 11.20 1.74
CA PHE A 39 -8.94 11.20 0.71
C PHE A 39 -8.76 12.37 -0.25
N TRP A 40 -7.55 12.50 -0.83
CA TRP A 40 -7.17 13.62 -1.68
C TRP A 40 -7.06 13.27 -3.16
N GLN A 41 -7.44 12.05 -3.55
CA GLN A 41 -7.59 11.68 -4.96
C GLN A 41 -9.02 11.99 -5.43
N SER A 42 -9.16 12.65 -6.57
CA SER A 42 -10.46 12.89 -7.21
C SER A 42 -10.99 11.61 -7.85
N SER A 43 -12.30 11.35 -7.78
CA SER A 43 -12.95 10.24 -8.51
C SER A 43 -14.20 10.72 -9.22
N THR A 44 -14.24 10.59 -10.54
CA THR A 44 -15.33 11.02 -11.42
C THR A 44 -16.12 9.86 -12.02
N ASP A 45 -15.69 8.63 -11.76
CA ASP A 45 -16.03 7.39 -12.46
C ASP A 45 -16.57 6.30 -11.50
N HIS A 46 -16.08 6.28 -10.26
CA HIS A 46 -16.44 5.27 -9.26
C HIS A 46 -17.24 5.84 -8.10
N ARG A 47 -16.82 6.99 -7.56
CA ARG A 47 -17.37 7.57 -6.31
C ARG A 47 -17.85 9.03 -6.48
N GLY A 48 -18.07 9.45 -7.72
CA GLY A 48 -18.60 10.76 -8.07
C GLY A 48 -19.04 10.77 -9.53
N THR A 49 -19.21 11.97 -10.08
CA THR A 49 -19.47 12.19 -11.50
C THR A 49 -18.52 13.26 -12.04
N PRO A 50 -18.38 13.43 -13.36
CA PRO A 50 -17.58 14.52 -13.91
C PRO A 50 -18.00 15.92 -13.41
N ALA A 51 -19.31 16.13 -13.17
CA ALA A 51 -19.83 17.38 -12.66
C ALA A 51 -19.64 17.54 -11.13
N ASN A 52 -19.67 16.43 -10.38
CA ASN A 52 -19.50 16.42 -8.93
C ASN A 52 -18.50 15.33 -8.52
N PRO A 53 -17.18 15.60 -8.64
CA PRO A 53 -16.17 14.59 -8.35
C PRO A 53 -16.15 14.20 -6.87
N GLY A 54 -16.09 12.91 -6.61
CA GLY A 54 -15.90 12.35 -5.28
C GLY A 54 -14.46 12.46 -4.78
N ARG A 55 -14.20 11.86 -3.63
CA ARG A 55 -12.85 11.72 -3.07
C ARG A 55 -12.59 10.27 -2.69
N VAL A 56 -11.43 9.75 -3.09
CA VAL A 56 -10.96 8.41 -2.78
C VAL A 56 -9.56 8.47 -2.15
N ALA A 57 -9.13 7.36 -1.56
CA ALA A 57 -7.91 7.31 -0.77
C ALA A 57 -6.66 7.24 -1.65
N THR A 58 -5.63 8.02 -1.31
CA THR A 58 -4.25 7.88 -1.80
C THR A 58 -3.28 7.85 -0.61
N LEU A 59 -2.03 7.47 -0.86
CA LEU A 59 -0.92 7.59 0.08
C LEU A 59 -0.07 8.79 -0.29
N ILE A 60 0.28 9.60 0.70
CA ILE A 60 1.20 10.73 0.54
C ILE A 60 2.48 10.35 1.28
N PRO A 61 3.63 10.31 0.59
CA PRO A 61 4.87 9.91 1.22
C PRO A 61 5.44 11.02 2.11
N TYR A 62 6.27 10.64 3.07
CA TYR A 62 6.91 11.54 4.02
C TYR A 62 7.67 12.68 3.32
N GLU A 63 8.40 12.39 2.25
CA GLU A 63 9.16 13.37 1.48
C GLU A 63 8.29 14.49 0.91
N ASP A 64 7.06 14.21 0.49
CA ASP A 64 6.12 15.21 -0.01
C ASP A 64 5.46 15.98 1.15
N ILE A 65 5.21 15.29 2.27
CA ILE A 65 4.63 15.89 3.47
C ILE A 65 5.54 17.00 4.02
N ILE A 66 6.85 16.76 4.11
CA ILE A 66 7.79 17.75 4.65
C ILE A 66 8.10 18.90 3.67
N ARG A 67 7.82 18.72 2.37
CA ARG A 67 8.02 19.75 1.34
C ARG A 67 6.93 20.82 1.34
N GLN A 68 5.76 20.54 1.92
CA GLN A 68 4.63 21.46 1.94
C GLN A 68 4.15 21.73 3.37
N THR A 69 4.21 22.98 3.81
CA THR A 69 3.77 23.40 5.16
C THR A 69 2.33 22.98 5.46
N ALA A 70 1.45 23.02 4.46
CA ALA A 70 0.06 22.58 4.62
C ALA A 70 -0.06 21.09 4.91
N PHE A 71 0.76 20.24 4.28
CA PHE A 71 0.75 18.80 4.50
C PHE A 71 1.32 18.46 5.87
N LEU A 72 2.48 19.02 6.24
CA LEU A 72 3.06 18.82 7.57
C LEU A 72 2.13 19.28 8.69
N LYS A 73 1.49 20.46 8.54
CA LYS A 73 0.47 20.93 9.48
C LYS A 73 -0.72 19.96 9.56
N ASN A 74 -1.20 19.47 8.42
CA ASN A 74 -2.32 18.54 8.39
C ASN A 74 -1.99 17.24 9.11
N VAL A 75 -0.83 16.65 8.84
CA VAL A 75 -0.44 15.39 9.45
C VAL A 75 -0.26 15.52 10.97
N ASN A 76 0.40 16.58 11.43
CA ASN A 76 0.55 16.86 12.86
C ASN A 76 -0.79 17.07 13.59
N LEU A 77 -1.83 17.55 12.89
CA LEU A 77 -3.15 17.74 13.49
C LEU A 77 -3.86 16.41 13.81
N TYR A 78 -3.57 15.35 13.06
CA TYR A 78 -4.28 14.07 13.14
C TYR A 78 -3.41 12.91 13.62
N SER A 79 -2.17 13.17 14.03
CA SER A 79 -1.25 12.14 14.53
C SER A 79 -1.06 12.25 16.04
N GLU A 80 -1.06 11.10 16.71
CA GLU A 80 -0.66 10.99 18.12
C GLU A 80 0.86 11.20 18.30
N SER A 81 1.65 10.93 17.25
CA SER A 81 3.10 11.14 17.23
C SER A 81 3.50 12.58 16.93
N ALA A 82 2.58 13.55 17.04
CA ALA A 82 2.89 14.94 16.76
C ALA A 82 3.87 15.53 17.81
N PRO A 83 4.88 16.32 17.39
CA PRO A 83 5.23 16.61 16.00
C PRO A 83 5.88 15.40 15.33
N ILE A 84 5.49 15.12 14.09
CA ILE A 84 6.15 14.14 13.21
C ILE A 84 7.60 14.59 12.99
N GLN A 85 8.55 13.71 13.28
CA GLN A 85 9.99 13.97 13.18
C GLN A 85 10.68 13.08 12.14
N ASP A 86 10.18 11.86 11.95
CA ASP A 86 10.76 10.90 11.02
C ASP A 86 9.69 10.08 10.26
N PRO A 87 10.04 9.41 9.16
CA PRO A 87 9.09 8.62 8.38
C PRO A 87 8.36 7.54 9.18
N ASP A 88 9.00 6.92 10.18
CA ASP A 88 8.38 5.84 10.96
C ASP A 88 7.24 6.35 11.85
N ASP A 89 7.20 7.65 12.16
CA ASP A 89 6.09 8.29 12.87
C ASP A 89 4.80 8.30 12.05
N LEU A 90 4.90 8.17 10.72
CA LEU A 90 3.75 8.02 9.84
C LEU A 90 3.38 6.57 9.71
N VAL A 91 2.21 6.20 10.24
CA VAL A 91 1.72 4.83 10.18
C VAL A 91 0.38 4.78 9.45
N THR A 92 0.33 3.98 8.38
CA THR A 92 -0.92 3.60 7.71
C THR A 92 -1.09 2.08 7.76
N ILE A 93 -2.30 1.60 8.03
CA ILE A 93 -2.62 0.17 8.00
C ILE A 93 -3.21 -0.23 6.65
N GLY A 94 -2.72 -1.35 6.12
CA GLY A 94 -3.21 -2.00 4.91
C GLY A 94 -3.15 -3.52 5.02
N VAL A 95 -3.23 -4.17 3.85
CA VAL A 95 -3.04 -5.61 3.70
C VAL A 95 -2.24 -5.87 2.43
N VAL A 96 -1.38 -6.88 2.44
CA VAL A 96 -0.71 -7.36 1.22
C VAL A 96 -1.33 -8.67 0.75
N TYR A 97 -1.46 -8.79 -0.57
CA TYR A 97 -1.93 -9.99 -1.25
C TYR A 97 -0.79 -10.60 -2.05
N TYR A 98 -0.61 -11.92 -1.95
CA TYR A 98 0.24 -12.65 -2.89
C TYR A 98 -0.62 -13.24 -4.01
N ILE A 99 -0.24 -12.95 -5.25
CA ILE A 99 -0.81 -13.54 -6.45
C ILE A 99 0.23 -14.50 -7.03
N PRO A 100 -0.10 -15.78 -7.22
CA PRO A 100 0.85 -16.76 -7.72
C PRO A 100 1.20 -16.50 -9.20
N PRO A 101 2.35 -17.01 -9.68
CA PRO A 101 2.86 -16.74 -11.03
C PRO A 101 1.83 -16.91 -12.16
N GLU A 102 1.02 -17.97 -12.11
CA GLU A 102 0.02 -18.32 -13.11
C GLU A 102 -1.09 -17.27 -13.30
N HIS A 103 -1.29 -16.39 -12.32
CA HIS A 103 -2.31 -15.33 -12.35
C HIS A 103 -1.72 -13.92 -12.25
N ALA A 104 -0.40 -13.80 -12.05
CA ALA A 104 0.25 -12.52 -11.75
C ALA A 104 0.05 -11.48 -12.87
N GLN A 105 0.21 -11.89 -14.12
CA GLN A 105 0.03 -11.00 -15.27
C GLN A 105 -1.44 -10.55 -15.44
N GLU A 106 -2.38 -11.50 -15.41
CA GLU A 106 -3.82 -11.22 -15.54
C GLU A 106 -4.30 -10.24 -14.46
N VAL A 107 -3.93 -10.50 -13.21
CA VAL A 107 -4.31 -9.65 -12.08
C VAL A 107 -3.65 -8.28 -12.18
N ARG A 108 -2.39 -8.19 -12.64
CA ARG A 108 -1.71 -6.90 -12.87
C ARG A 108 -2.45 -6.06 -13.90
N GLU A 109 -2.83 -6.66 -15.03
CA GLU A 109 -3.58 -5.97 -16.09
C GLU A 109 -4.94 -5.49 -15.60
N TYR A 110 -5.67 -6.33 -14.87
CA TYR A 110 -6.93 -5.95 -14.24
C TYR A 110 -6.78 -4.76 -13.27
N LEU A 111 -5.77 -4.79 -12.40
CA LEU A 111 -5.52 -3.72 -11.43
C LEU A 111 -5.11 -2.41 -12.12
N ASN A 112 -4.33 -2.49 -13.20
CA ASN A 112 -3.99 -1.31 -14.00
C ASN A 112 -5.23 -0.60 -14.57
N VAL A 113 -6.23 -1.37 -15.04
CA VAL A 113 -7.50 -0.81 -15.51
C VAL A 113 -8.33 -0.27 -14.36
N ARG A 114 -8.40 -1.01 -13.25
CA ARG A 114 -9.17 -0.61 -12.05
C ARG A 114 -8.67 0.71 -11.45
N GLU A 115 -7.36 0.94 -11.48
CA GLU A 115 -6.72 2.11 -10.89
C GLU A 115 -6.31 3.16 -11.94
N GLN A 116 -6.83 3.05 -13.18
CA GLN A 116 -6.47 3.90 -14.33
C GLN A 116 -6.65 5.41 -14.09
N ASN A 117 -7.49 5.80 -13.13
CA ASN A 117 -7.86 7.19 -12.87
C ASN A 117 -6.90 7.91 -11.90
N GLY A 118 -5.68 8.10 -12.39
CA GLY A 118 -4.66 8.96 -11.77
C GLY A 118 -3.82 8.26 -10.70
N TYR A 119 -3.80 6.93 -10.66
CA TYR A 119 -2.81 6.19 -9.89
C TYR A 119 -1.67 5.70 -10.79
N THR A 120 -0.47 5.71 -10.24
CA THR A 120 0.73 5.10 -10.84
C THR A 120 1.21 3.96 -9.95
N LEU A 121 1.94 3.01 -10.55
CA LEU A 121 2.44 1.84 -9.84
C LEU A 121 3.81 2.12 -9.22
N HIS A 122 3.97 1.79 -7.94
CA HIS A 122 5.20 1.95 -7.15
C HIS A 122 5.53 0.67 -6.40
N GLU A 123 6.71 0.61 -5.82
CA GLU A 123 7.10 -0.41 -4.83
C GLU A 123 7.42 0.25 -3.50
N VAL A 124 6.91 -0.31 -2.41
CA VAL A 124 7.11 0.19 -1.04
C VAL A 124 7.39 -0.95 -0.08
N GLU A 125 8.11 -0.64 0.99
CA GLU A 125 8.33 -1.57 2.09
C GLU A 125 7.16 -1.52 3.08
N VAL A 126 6.76 -2.70 3.59
CA VAL A 126 5.77 -2.82 4.68
C VAL A 126 6.23 -3.79 5.74
N HIS A 127 5.82 -3.55 6.99
CA HIS A 127 6.01 -4.50 8.08
C HIS A 127 4.84 -5.48 8.12
N LEU A 128 5.13 -6.77 8.05
CA LEU A 128 4.12 -7.82 8.10
C LEU A 128 3.69 -8.09 9.55
N GLU A 129 2.39 -8.06 9.80
CA GLU A 129 1.77 -8.52 11.04
C GLU A 129 1.18 -9.91 10.83
N THR A 130 2.04 -10.92 10.98
CA THR A 130 1.69 -12.33 10.76
C THR A 130 0.95 -12.94 11.95
N ASN A 131 0.16 -13.98 11.67
CA ASN A 131 -0.41 -14.86 12.69
C ASN A 131 0.23 -16.25 12.53
N ARG A 132 -0.16 -17.21 13.38
CA ARG A 132 0.40 -18.58 13.34
C ARG A 132 0.12 -19.33 12.04
N GLU A 133 -0.99 -19.03 11.37
CA GLU A 133 -1.35 -19.65 10.08
C GLU A 133 -0.42 -19.15 8.97
N HIS A 134 -0.19 -17.82 8.90
CA HIS A 134 0.79 -17.24 7.98
C HIS A 134 2.19 -17.82 8.22
N GLU A 135 2.60 -17.99 9.48
CA GLU A 135 3.90 -18.55 9.82
C GLU A 135 4.03 -20.03 9.45
N ALA A 136 2.94 -20.80 9.54
CA ALA A 136 2.91 -22.20 9.14
C ALA A 136 2.99 -22.37 7.61
N GLU A 137 2.32 -21.50 6.84
CA GLU A 137 2.27 -21.59 5.38
C GLU A 137 3.50 -20.96 4.70
N LEU A 138 3.97 -19.83 5.20
CA LEU A 138 5.02 -19.01 4.57
C LEU A 138 6.35 -19.05 5.32
N GLY A 139 6.51 -19.90 6.33
CA GLY A 139 7.63 -19.89 7.28
C GLY A 139 8.99 -19.65 6.65
N GLU A 140 9.40 -20.50 5.70
CA GLU A 140 10.70 -20.35 5.02
C GLU A 140 10.82 -19.03 4.25
N ALA A 141 9.77 -18.58 3.57
CA ALA A 141 9.77 -17.31 2.84
C ALA A 141 9.85 -16.10 3.78
N LEU A 142 9.12 -16.14 4.91
CA LEU A 142 9.16 -15.10 5.95
C LEU A 142 10.52 -15.05 6.65
N GLU A 143 11.21 -16.19 6.77
CA GLU A 143 12.54 -16.25 7.39
C GLU A 143 13.61 -15.50 6.60
N GLN A 144 13.51 -15.53 5.27
CA GLN A 144 14.40 -14.81 4.36
C GLN A 144 14.18 -13.30 4.36
N LEU A 145 13.02 -12.82 4.82
CA LEU A 145 12.74 -11.39 4.90
C LEU A 145 13.55 -10.73 6.03
N PRO A 146 14.15 -9.55 5.79
CA PRO A 146 14.83 -8.81 6.84
C PRO A 146 13.85 -8.43 7.96
N ARG A 147 14.38 -8.27 9.17
CA ARG A 147 13.61 -7.74 10.31
C ARG A 147 13.93 -6.26 10.50
N HIS A 148 12.90 -5.45 10.65
CA HIS A 148 13.07 -4.04 10.97
C HIS A 148 13.59 -3.90 12.41
N ASN A 149 14.61 -3.05 12.61
CA ASN A 149 15.31 -2.95 13.90
C ASN A 149 14.42 -2.40 15.03
N LYS A 150 13.50 -1.47 14.73
CA LYS A 150 12.63 -0.87 15.76
C LYS A 150 11.40 -1.73 16.08
N SER A 151 10.73 -2.25 15.06
CA SER A 151 9.46 -2.98 15.22
C SER A 151 9.64 -4.49 15.41
N GLY A 152 10.81 -5.03 15.03
CA GLY A 152 11.10 -6.47 15.03
C GLY A 152 10.33 -7.28 13.98
N LYS A 153 9.48 -6.63 13.19
CA LYS A 153 8.62 -7.25 12.17
C LYS A 153 9.40 -7.56 10.89
N ARG A 154 8.92 -8.54 10.12
CA ARG A 154 9.47 -8.85 8.80
C ARG A 154 9.10 -7.74 7.81
N VAL A 155 10.05 -7.30 7.00
CA VAL A 155 9.87 -6.24 6.00
C VAL A 155 9.72 -6.86 4.62
N LEU A 156 8.64 -6.53 3.93
CA LEU A 156 8.32 -7.00 2.58
C LEU A 156 8.29 -5.82 1.62
N LEU A 157 9.01 -5.93 0.50
CA LEU A 157 8.83 -5.05 -0.65
C LEU A 157 7.60 -5.50 -1.44
N THR A 158 6.65 -4.60 -1.67
CA THR A 158 5.36 -4.90 -2.31
C THR A 158 4.95 -3.80 -3.27
N SER A 159 4.23 -4.18 -4.33
CA SER A 159 3.74 -3.22 -5.31
C SER A 159 2.46 -2.51 -4.82
N VAL A 160 2.31 -1.23 -5.14
CA VAL A 160 1.21 -0.39 -4.66
C VAL A 160 0.80 0.65 -5.70
N TYR A 161 -0.50 0.91 -5.84
CA TYR A 161 -1.02 1.98 -6.69
C TYR A 161 -1.16 3.26 -5.87
N ILE A 162 -0.51 4.36 -6.26
CA ILE A 162 -0.55 5.64 -5.54
C ILE A 162 -0.95 6.77 -6.50
N GLY A 163 -1.92 7.60 -6.09
CA GLY A 163 -2.22 8.86 -6.75
C GLY A 163 -1.25 9.92 -6.24
N THR A 164 -0.22 10.19 -7.03
CA THR A 164 0.88 11.10 -6.70
C THR A 164 0.39 12.56 -6.66
N ILE A 165 1.22 13.45 -6.09
CA ILE A 165 0.87 14.87 -5.95
C ILE A 165 1.03 15.69 -7.24
N GLU A 166 1.66 15.11 -8.28
CA GLU A 166 1.93 15.72 -9.59
C GLU A 166 0.69 15.81 -10.49
#